data_AF-A0A2S1QX42-F1
#
_entry.id   AF-A0A2S1QX42-F1
#
_cell.length_a   1.000
_cell.length_b   1.000
_cell.length_c   1.000
_cell.angle_alpha   90.00
_cell.angle_beta   90.00
_cell.angle_gamma   90.00
#
_symmetry.space_group_name_H-M   'P 1'
#
loop_
_entity.id
_entity.type
_entity.pdbx_description
1 polymer ?
#
loop_
_entity_poly.entity_id
_entity_poly.type
_entity_poly.pdbx_seq_one_letter_code
_entity_poly.pdbx_strand_id
1 'polypeptide(L)'
;MARKEIKFEEVFNPKKKEELKDFIADQSALQSKERQLANKLLAISYTLEDYIQSEDENSEILKVLDFVKMYLKALNLTKKELAAYFEMKDSNLHKYLSGERKLNAEVVLKLSAFSHTRPEYWYRIQVKNELIELKKEEKKIKEYQKFDYRNLVAV
;
A
#
# COMPACT_ATOMS: atom_id res chain seq x y z
N MET A 1 -28.70 -23.48 33.02
CA MET A 1 -27.49 -23.96 32.31
C MET A 1 -26.35 -23.01 32.66
N ALA A 2 -25.27 -23.51 33.25
CA ALA A 2 -24.09 -22.68 33.54
C ALA A 2 -23.46 -22.23 32.21
N ARG A 3 -23.24 -20.93 32.03
CA ARG A 3 -22.49 -20.41 30.90
C ARG A 3 -21.05 -20.90 31.07
N LYS A 4 -20.63 -21.86 30.25
CA LYS A 4 -19.22 -22.24 30.16
C LYS A 4 -18.47 -21.03 29.59
N GLU A 5 -17.69 -20.38 30.43
CA GLU A 5 -16.77 -19.34 29.97
C GLU A 5 -15.75 -19.98 29.03
N ILE A 6 -15.61 -19.41 27.84
CA ILE A 6 -14.64 -19.87 26.85
C ILE A 6 -13.26 -19.49 27.39
N LYS A 7 -12.40 -20.49 27.59
CA LYS A 7 -11.04 -20.27 28.09
C LYS A 7 -10.18 -19.59 27.04
N PHE A 8 -9.28 -18.70 27.47
CA PHE A 8 -8.39 -17.96 26.58
C PHE A 8 -7.55 -18.90 25.69
N GLU A 9 -7.08 -20.02 26.24
CA GLU A 9 -6.30 -21.01 25.49
C GLU A 9 -7.11 -21.76 24.42
N GLU A 10 -8.44 -21.81 24.56
CA GLU A 10 -9.33 -22.40 23.56
C GLU A 10 -9.59 -21.46 22.37
N VAL A 11 -9.46 -20.15 22.58
CA VAL A 11 -9.60 -19.11 21.54
C VAL A 11 -8.29 -18.97 20.75
N PHE A 12 -7.15 -18.96 21.43
CA PHE A 12 -5.81 -18.84 20.82
C PHE A 12 -5.12 -20.20 20.65
N ASN A 13 -5.82 -21.16 20.06
CA ASN A 13 -5.26 -22.48 19.78
C ASN A 13 -4.60 -22.50 18.38
N PRO A 14 -3.29 -22.77 18.25
CA PRO A 14 -2.59 -22.76 16.96
C PRO A 14 -3.14 -23.80 15.98
N LYS A 15 -3.61 -24.96 16.48
CA LYS A 15 -4.22 -26.00 15.65
C LYS A 15 -5.53 -25.52 15.03
N LYS A 16 -6.40 -24.86 15.82
CA LYS A 16 -7.64 -24.26 15.31
C LYS A 16 -7.37 -23.17 14.27
N LYS A 17 -6.27 -22.42 14.43
CA LYS A 17 -5.86 -21.40 13.45
C LYS A 17 -5.48 -22.01 12.11
N GLU A 18 -4.73 -23.12 12.09
CA GLU A 18 -4.41 -23.83 10.85
C GLU A 18 -5.65 -24.49 10.24
N GLU A 19 -6.48 -25.17 11.04
CA GLU A 19 -7.75 -25.75 10.57
C GLU A 19 -8.68 -24.69 9.94
N LEU A 20 -8.71 -23.48 10.51
CA LEU A 20 -9.47 -22.37 9.94
C LEU A 20 -8.88 -21.87 8.61
N LYS A 21 -7.56 -21.81 8.47
CA LYS A 21 -6.91 -21.43 7.21
C LYS A 21 -7.23 -22.44 6.11
N ASP A 22 -7.13 -23.73 6.43
CA ASP A 22 -7.44 -24.81 5.48
C ASP A 22 -8.91 -24.74 5.06
N PHE A 23 -9.82 -24.56 6.02
CA PHE A 23 -11.24 -24.37 5.72
C PHE A 23 -11.50 -23.15 4.82
N ILE A 24 -10.86 -22.01 5.09
CA ILE A 24 -10.98 -20.81 4.25
C ILE A 24 -10.45 -21.09 2.84
N ALA A 25 -9.34 -21.79 2.71
CA ALA A 25 -8.75 -22.15 1.42
C ALA A 25 -9.70 -23.05 0.61
N ASP A 26 -10.28 -24.07 1.26
CA ASP A 26 -11.25 -24.98 0.64
C ASP A 26 -12.49 -24.22 0.18
N GLN A 27 -13.06 -23.36 1.04
CA GLN A 27 -14.22 -22.55 0.67
C GLN A 27 -13.91 -21.55 -0.44
N SER A 28 -12.70 -20.97 -0.46
CA SER A 28 -12.27 -20.10 -1.54
C SER A 28 -12.13 -20.85 -2.87
N ALA A 29 -11.67 -22.10 -2.85
CA ALA A 29 -11.51 -22.93 -4.05
C ALA A 29 -12.85 -23.26 -4.72
N LEU A 30 -13.95 -23.30 -3.96
CA LEU A 30 -15.30 -23.52 -4.47
C LEU A 30 -15.90 -22.29 -5.19
N GLN A 31 -15.28 -21.12 -5.06
CA GLN A 31 -15.80 -19.89 -5.67
C GLN A 31 -15.48 -19.79 -7.17
N SER A 32 -16.34 -19.09 -7.91
CA SER A 32 -16.07 -18.69 -9.30
C SER A 32 -14.74 -17.93 -9.41
N LYS A 33 -14.07 -18.02 -10.57
CA LYS A 33 -12.80 -17.32 -10.82
C LYS A 33 -12.95 -15.81 -10.68
N GLU A 34 -14.09 -15.27 -11.08
CA GLU A 34 -14.45 -13.85 -10.99
C GLU A 34 -14.51 -13.41 -9.52
N ARG A 35 -15.16 -14.20 -8.67
CA ARG A 35 -15.21 -13.95 -7.21
C ARG A 35 -13.84 -14.05 -6.57
N GLN A 36 -13.04 -15.05 -6.93
CA GLN A 36 -11.67 -15.18 -6.42
C GLN A 36 -10.82 -13.98 -6.82
N LEU A 37 -10.94 -13.50 -8.06
CA LEU A 37 -10.28 -12.28 -8.52
C LEU A 37 -10.76 -11.06 -7.73
N ALA A 38 -12.08 -10.87 -7.59
CA ALA A 38 -12.64 -9.76 -6.83
C ALA A 38 -12.12 -9.72 -5.38
N ASN A 39 -12.02 -10.88 -4.72
CA ASN A 39 -11.46 -10.97 -3.36
C ASN A 39 -9.97 -10.57 -3.33
N LYS A 40 -9.18 -11.00 -4.33
CA LYS A 40 -7.76 -10.59 -4.45
C LYS A 40 -7.63 -9.08 -4.63
N LEU A 41 -8.42 -8.47 -5.50
CA LEU A 41 -8.40 -7.02 -5.74
C LEU A 41 -8.85 -6.25 -4.49
N LEU A 42 -9.86 -6.75 -3.79
CA LEU A 42 -10.32 -6.16 -2.52
C LEU A 42 -9.25 -6.24 -1.43
N ALA A 43 -8.54 -7.37 -1.31
CA ALA A 43 -7.43 -7.51 -0.37
C ALA A 43 -6.30 -6.50 -0.64
N ILE A 44 -5.99 -6.22 -1.90
CA ILE A 44 -5.01 -5.19 -2.27
C ILE A 44 -5.51 -3.80 -1.88
N SER A 45 -6.81 -3.52 -2.08
CA SER A 45 -7.42 -2.25 -1.67
C SER A 45 -7.31 -2.01 -0.17
N TYR A 46 -7.63 -3.02 0.65
CA TYR A 46 -7.45 -2.94 2.10
C TYR A 46 -5.98 -2.79 2.50
N THR A 47 -5.07 -3.53 1.85
CA THR A 47 -3.63 -3.39 2.12
C THR A 47 -3.15 -1.96 1.85
N LEU A 48 -3.65 -1.34 0.79
CA LEU A 48 -3.35 0.05 0.46
C LEU A 48 -3.93 1.02 1.51
N GLU A 49 -5.19 0.84 1.89
CA GLU A 49 -5.85 1.65 2.91
C GLU A 49 -5.16 1.57 4.26
N ASP A 50 -4.86 0.35 4.73
CA ASP A 50 -4.11 0.09 5.95
C ASP A 50 -2.74 0.76 5.90
N TYR A 51 -2.06 0.67 4.75
CA TYR A 51 -0.77 1.31 4.57
C TYR A 51 -0.86 2.83 4.72
N ILE A 52 -1.81 3.50 4.07
CA ILE A 52 -1.91 4.97 4.14
C ILE A 52 -2.47 5.47 5.47
N GLN A 53 -3.22 4.65 6.21
CA GLN A 53 -3.81 5.00 7.51
C GLN A 53 -2.92 4.65 8.69
N SER A 54 -2.04 3.67 8.54
CA SER A 54 -1.14 3.25 9.61
C SER A 54 -0.23 4.39 10.07
N GLU A 55 -0.14 4.58 11.38
CA GLU A 55 0.82 5.50 12.01
C GLU A 55 2.13 4.79 12.38
N ASP A 56 2.26 3.49 12.11
CA ASP A 56 3.46 2.72 12.44
C ASP A 56 4.62 3.08 11.51
N GLU A 57 5.55 3.85 12.04
CA GLU A 57 6.76 4.31 11.36
C GLU A 57 7.81 3.21 11.17
N ASN A 58 7.67 2.08 11.87
CA ASN A 58 8.57 0.92 11.73
C ASN A 58 8.08 -0.09 10.69
N SER A 59 6.90 0.16 10.10
CA SER A 59 6.37 -0.69 9.04
C SER A 59 7.23 -0.60 7.77
N GLU A 60 7.23 -1.68 6.98
CA GLU A 60 7.89 -1.72 5.69
C GLU A 60 7.40 -0.57 4.79
N ILE A 61 8.33 0.20 4.21
CA ILE A 61 7.98 1.31 3.31
C ILE A 61 7.61 0.75 1.94
N LEU A 62 6.32 0.74 1.64
CA LEU A 62 5.78 0.31 0.35
C LEU A 62 5.70 1.49 -0.62
N LYS A 63 6.20 1.31 -1.84
CA LYS A 63 6.07 2.29 -2.91
C LYS A 63 4.82 2.03 -3.74
N VAL A 64 4.43 3.01 -4.56
CA VAL A 64 3.37 2.87 -5.56
C VAL A 64 3.59 1.63 -6.43
N LEU A 65 4.84 1.39 -6.86
CA LEU A 65 5.23 0.21 -7.63
C LEU A 65 4.87 -1.11 -6.95
N ASP A 66 4.92 -1.20 -5.63
CA ASP A 66 4.70 -2.45 -4.91
C ASP A 66 3.21 -2.81 -4.90
N PHE A 67 2.33 -1.83 -4.69
CA PHE A 67 0.88 -2.01 -4.87
C PHE A 67 0.54 -2.35 -6.32
N VAL A 68 1.15 -1.67 -7.31
CA VAL A 68 0.92 -1.98 -8.73
C VAL A 68 1.35 -3.41 -9.06
N LYS A 69 2.49 -3.90 -8.54
CA LYS A 69 2.91 -5.30 -8.72
C LYS A 69 1.87 -6.28 -8.15
N MET A 70 1.20 -5.95 -7.03
CA MET A 70 0.14 -6.79 -6.48
C MET A 70 -1.04 -6.90 -7.45
N TYR A 71 -1.49 -5.77 -8.03
CA TYR A 71 -2.56 -5.78 -9.04
C TYR A 71 -2.16 -6.58 -10.28
N LEU A 72 -0.95 -6.35 -10.80
CA LEU A 72 -0.42 -7.07 -11.97
C LEU A 72 -0.38 -8.58 -11.73
N LYS A 73 0.08 -9.01 -10.55
CA LYS A 73 0.09 -10.43 -10.17
C LYS A 73 -1.33 -11.00 -10.09
N ALA A 74 -2.28 -10.26 -9.51
CA ALA A 74 -3.67 -10.72 -9.40
C ALA A 74 -4.36 -10.85 -10.76
N LEU A 75 -4.06 -9.95 -11.70
CA LEU A 75 -4.63 -9.88 -13.04
C LEU A 75 -3.85 -10.71 -14.08
N ASN A 76 -2.72 -11.31 -13.69
CA ASN A 76 -1.79 -12.00 -14.59
C ASN A 76 -1.31 -11.10 -15.75
N LEU A 77 -0.97 -9.85 -15.43
CA LEU A 77 -0.47 -8.84 -16.36
C LEU A 77 0.99 -8.53 -16.12
N THR A 78 1.70 -8.14 -17.18
CA THR A 78 3.06 -7.62 -17.11
C THR A 78 3.08 -6.09 -16.98
N LYS A 79 4.22 -5.55 -16.53
CA LYS A 79 4.43 -4.09 -16.50
C LYS A 79 4.35 -3.46 -17.90
N LYS A 80 4.82 -4.20 -18.92
CA LYS A 80 4.80 -3.75 -20.32
C LYS A 80 3.37 -3.64 -20.85
N GLU A 81 2.49 -4.59 -20.52
CA GLU A 81 1.08 -4.52 -20.87
C GLU A 81 0.40 -3.33 -20.17
N LEU A 82 0.69 -3.10 -18.89
CA LEU A 82 0.16 -1.93 -18.19
C LEU A 82 0.64 -0.61 -18.82
N ALA A 83 1.93 -0.52 -19.17
CA ALA A 83 2.47 0.66 -19.84
C ALA A 83 1.79 0.92 -21.18
N ALA A 84 1.59 -0.14 -21.99
CA ALA A 84 0.86 -0.05 -23.24
C ALA A 84 -0.61 0.38 -23.02
N TYR A 85 -1.29 -0.21 -22.02
CA TYR A 85 -2.66 0.14 -21.66
C TYR A 85 -2.79 1.59 -21.17
N PHE A 86 -1.77 2.11 -20.47
CA PHE A 86 -1.71 3.51 -20.06
C PHE A 86 -1.25 4.45 -21.17
N GLU A 87 -0.98 3.95 -22.38
CA GLU A 87 -0.45 4.73 -23.51
C GLU A 87 0.86 5.45 -23.13
N MET A 88 1.73 4.76 -22.38
CA MET A 88 2.99 5.30 -21.86
C MET A 88 4.17 4.40 -22.21
N LYS A 89 5.35 5.00 -22.36
CA LYS A 89 6.60 4.22 -22.41
C LYS A 89 6.82 3.52 -21.07
N ASP A 90 7.23 2.26 -21.09
CA ASP A 90 7.51 1.45 -19.90
C ASP A 90 8.50 2.15 -18.95
N SER A 91 9.58 2.73 -19.48
CA SER A 91 10.55 3.50 -18.69
C SER A 91 9.95 4.76 -18.05
N ASN A 92 8.95 5.38 -18.69
CA ASN A 92 8.27 6.54 -18.16
C ASN A 92 7.31 6.14 -17.02
N LEU A 93 6.53 5.07 -17.23
CA LEU A 93 5.67 4.51 -16.20
C LEU A 93 6.50 4.07 -14.99
N HIS A 94 7.61 3.36 -15.22
CA HIS A 94 8.48 2.88 -14.15
C HIS A 94 8.96 4.02 -13.25
N LYS A 95 9.40 5.15 -13.82
CA LYS A 95 9.84 6.33 -13.05
C LYS A 95 8.78 6.89 -12.12
N TYR A 96 7.52 6.90 -12.54
CA TYR A 96 6.41 7.32 -11.67
C TYR A 96 6.16 6.30 -10.56
N LEU A 97 6.11 5.00 -10.91
CA LEU A 97 5.82 3.96 -9.94
C LEU A 97 6.94 3.76 -8.91
N SER A 98 8.21 3.91 -9.31
CA SER A 98 9.39 3.75 -8.46
C SER A 98 9.63 4.93 -7.50
N GLY A 99 8.94 6.05 -7.73
CA GLY A 99 9.13 7.30 -7.00
C GLY A 99 10.27 8.17 -7.52
N GLU A 100 10.95 7.79 -8.61
CA GLU A 100 11.94 8.66 -9.28
C GLU A 100 11.31 9.95 -9.83
N ARG A 101 10.02 9.91 -10.17
CA ARG A 101 9.22 11.07 -10.54
C ARG A 101 7.95 11.12 -9.70
N LYS A 102 7.63 12.30 -9.17
CA LYS A 102 6.36 12.53 -8.47
C LYS A 102 5.17 12.22 -9.39
N LEU A 103 4.14 11.59 -8.83
CA LEU A 103 2.90 11.29 -9.55
C LEU A 103 2.25 12.60 -10.04
N ASN A 104 1.88 12.63 -11.33
CA ASN A 104 1.06 13.70 -11.88
C ASN A 104 -0.42 13.27 -11.91
N ALA A 105 -1.32 14.21 -12.14
CA ALA A 105 -2.77 13.94 -12.12
C ALA A 105 -3.18 12.87 -13.15
N GLU A 106 -2.59 12.90 -14.35
CA GLU A 106 -2.88 11.93 -15.41
C GLU A 106 -2.57 10.49 -14.98
N VAL A 107 -1.37 10.24 -14.42
CA VAL A 107 -0.96 8.92 -13.95
C VAL A 107 -1.82 8.46 -12.78
N VAL A 108 -2.15 9.37 -11.84
CA VAL A 108 -3.03 9.05 -10.72
C VAL A 108 -4.42 8.64 -11.20
N LEU A 109 -5.00 9.38 -12.15
CA LEU A 109 -6.32 9.05 -12.69
C LEU A 109 -6.30 7.72 -13.45
N LYS A 110 -5.25 7.41 -14.22
CA LYS A 110 -5.06 6.11 -14.88
C LYS A 110 -4.96 4.98 -13.86
N LEU A 111 -4.16 5.15 -12.81
CA LEU A 111 -4.04 4.16 -11.72
C LEU A 111 -5.38 3.95 -11.02
N SER A 112 -6.10 5.02 -10.72
CA SER A 112 -7.40 5.00 -10.03
C SER A 112 -8.48 4.28 -10.84
N ALA A 113 -8.55 4.57 -12.14
CA ALA A 113 -9.47 3.90 -13.06
C ALA A 113 -9.13 2.41 -13.19
N PHE A 114 -7.84 2.07 -13.30
CA PHE A 114 -7.39 0.68 -13.40
C PHE A 114 -7.66 -0.13 -12.13
N SER A 115 -7.47 0.46 -10.96
CA SER A 115 -7.52 -0.24 -9.68
C SER A 115 -8.85 -0.10 -8.92
N HIS A 116 -9.77 0.72 -9.42
CA HIS A 116 -10.97 1.15 -8.70
C HIS A 116 -10.66 1.75 -7.32
N THR A 117 -9.55 2.47 -7.21
CA THR A 117 -9.10 3.13 -5.97
C THR A 117 -9.27 4.64 -6.11
N ARG A 118 -9.50 5.34 -4.99
CA ARG A 118 -9.62 6.79 -4.97
C ARG A 118 -8.28 7.45 -5.38
N PRO A 119 -8.29 8.47 -6.28
CA PRO A 119 -7.09 9.21 -6.69
C PRO A 119 -6.19 9.66 -5.55
N GLU A 120 -6.79 10.16 -4.47
CA GLU A 120 -6.09 10.72 -3.32
C GLU A 120 -5.23 9.67 -2.61
N TYR A 121 -5.61 8.39 -2.69
CA TYR A 121 -4.88 7.32 -2.03
C TYR A 121 -3.49 7.12 -2.66
N TRP A 122 -3.37 7.28 -3.97
CA TRP A 122 -2.08 7.20 -4.67
C TRP A 122 -1.15 8.33 -4.25
N TYR A 123 -1.68 9.54 -4.08
CA TYR A 123 -0.91 10.65 -3.52
C TYR A 123 -0.51 10.40 -2.07
N ARG A 124 -1.42 9.84 -1.25
CA ARG A 124 -1.14 9.55 0.16
C ARG A 124 -0.01 8.55 0.34
N ILE A 125 0.15 7.56 -0.55
CA ILE A 125 1.33 6.68 -0.54
C ILE A 125 2.62 7.51 -0.69
N GLN A 126 2.68 8.39 -1.70
CA GLN A 126 3.87 9.21 -1.93
C GLN A 126 4.15 10.16 -0.77
N VAL A 127 3.11 10.84 -0.26
CA VAL A 127 3.23 11.76 0.88
C VAL A 127 3.66 11.03 2.14
N LYS A 128 3.09 9.86 2.44
CA LYS A 128 3.49 9.05 3.59
C LYS A 128 4.98 8.70 3.52
N ASN A 129 5.46 8.28 2.34
CA ASN A 129 6.87 7.93 2.16
C ASN A 129 7.79 9.16 2.30
N GLU A 130 7.40 10.30 1.73
CA GLU A 130 8.13 11.57 1.88
C GLU A 130 8.19 12.00 3.35
N LEU A 131 7.10 11.84 4.12
CA LEU A 131 7.05 12.17 5.55
C LEU A 131 7.94 11.23 6.39
N ILE A 132 8.01 9.94 6.05
CA ILE A 132 8.91 8.99 6.74
C ILE A 132 10.37 9.41 6.53
N GLU A 133 10.75 9.80 5.31
CA GLU A 133 12.11 10.29 5.04
C GLU A 133 12.37 11.65 5.71
N LEU A 134 11.38 12.56 5.73
CA LEU A 134 11.48 13.82 6.46
C LEU A 134 11.76 13.59 7.95
N LYS A 135 11.01 12.70 8.61
CA LYS A 135 11.20 12.37 10.03
C LYS A 135 12.60 11.79 10.31
N LYS A 136 13.17 11.05 9.36
CA LYS A 136 14.57 10.58 9.48
C LYS A 136 15.56 11.74 9.43
N GLU A 137 15.36 12.70 8.53
CA GLU A 137 16.22 13.87 8.38
C GLU A 137 16.03 14.89 9.54
N GLU A 138 14.82 15.01 10.09
CA GLU A 138 14.52 15.85 11.26
C GLU A 138 15.37 15.49 12.49
N LYS A 139 15.95 14.29 12.55
CA LYS A 139 16.94 13.94 13.59
C LYS A 139 18.15 14.90 13.61
N LYS A 140 18.43 15.56 12.48
CA LYS A 140 19.48 16.57 12.32
C LYS A 140 18.98 18.01 12.46
N ILE A 141 17.76 18.25 12.96
CA ILE A 141 17.13 19.58 12.99
C ILE A 141 18.02 20.68 13.60
N LYS A 142 18.89 20.32 14.57
CA LYS A 142 19.87 21.24 15.17
C LYS A 142 20.82 21.84 14.14
N GLU A 143 21.26 21.09 13.14
CA GLU A 143 22.15 21.56 12.07
C GLU A 143 21.49 22.62 11.18
N TYR A 144 20.15 22.61 11.13
CA TYR A 144 19.36 23.55 10.34
C TYR A 144 19.06 24.86 11.07
N GLN A 145 19.29 24.96 12.40
CA GLN A 145 19.06 26.19 13.18
C GLN A 145 19.85 27.40 12.66
N LYS A 146 20.99 27.17 11.99
CA LYS A 146 21.77 28.22 11.34
C LYS A 146 21.01 28.95 10.22
N PHE A 147 20.01 28.32 9.62
CA PHE A 147 19.18 28.91 8.56
C PHE A 147 17.96 29.67 9.09
N ASP A 148 17.84 29.85 10.41
CA ASP A 148 16.81 30.71 10.99
C ASP A 148 16.92 32.12 10.43
N TYR A 149 15.81 32.70 9.95
CA TYR A 149 15.80 34.04 9.36
C TYR A 149 16.35 35.10 10.33
N ARG A 150 16.25 34.88 11.65
CA ARG A 150 16.81 35.77 12.68
C ARG A 150 18.32 35.93 12.57
N ASN A 151 19.03 34.91 12.08
CA ASN A 151 20.47 35.00 11.82
C ASN A 151 20.80 35.87 10.59
N LEU A 152 19.80 36.19 9.76
CA LEU A 152 19.95 37.05 8.57
C LEU A 152 19.51 38.49 8.83
N VAL A 153 18.46 38.69 9.64
CA VAL A 153 17.86 40.02 9.88
C VAL A 153 18.35 40.70 11.17
N ALA A 154 19.07 39.98 12.03
CA ALA A 154 19.73 40.59 13.18
C ALA A 154 20.97 41.37 12.71
N VAL A 155 20.77 42.68 12.52
CA VAL A 155 21.80 43.72 12.44
C VAL A 155 21.83 44.47 13.77
#